data_AF-A0A7C4W994-F1
#
_entry.id   AF-A0A7C4W994-F1
#
_cell.length_a   1.000
_cell.length_b   1.000
_cell.length_c   1.000
_cell.angle_alpha   90.00
_cell.angle_beta   90.00
_cell.angle_gamma   90.00
#
_symmetry.space_group_name_H-M   'P 1'
#
loop_
_entity.id
_entity.type
_entity.pdbx_description
1 polymer ?
#
loop_
_entity_poly.entity_id
_entity_poly.type
_entity_poly.pdbx_seq_one_letter_code
_entity_poly.pdbx_strand_id
1 'polypeptide(L)'
;MNKIFVLLLIILPIFAYRYAIVVSNATYSMSDWRAVCDSLQLKHQGRIFIYTNSIYDVLSQLQDYQPDYICFVGRPVSEVNQSFVRDCHQLTRQLDNDIYGDAVWGIITGYTAEDALRLTRYDTLWVRTVLGGTNCTWDYWIEKGISTYEAEYNRIKFKFPDGTTLDTVWPERCPTDRCTLLVNYLNNGINDTVPNRPRIIGNVDIFVTSGHANQWTWQLHYPSSGYEGFFRSSSGQLRGDPYSGSTRYINSSNPKLYFAVGNCLMGDVADMNCMVLAWFHTGGAIQMTGYIVETWYGYMLWGLPAYYHYLQGRTTYAQAFYLNNQSLLFDQINNTPGTNPSGLEYDKNNVAFYGDPACQTRIYPIREPYYSENIEIRPGTLRDTFIITITANYDSSTLGFSGVSGARHPIVFLPVRIESIQVENTNAHSVVITDNFCLLYVWYQGQRKFVRGETRYVRFTAKRKQVPIEEISLPIIRRNIKKEKIKGEIYDIFGRKIKSIRKGIYFIKENKRNFKIIKI
;
A
#
# COMPACT_ATOMS: atom_id res chain seq x y z
N MET A 1 -19.91 33.38 35.42
CA MET A 1 -19.81 31.91 35.56
C MET A 1 -18.94 31.38 34.43
N ASN A 2 -17.62 31.29 34.65
CA ASN A 2 -16.69 30.77 33.65
C ASN A 2 -16.66 29.25 33.75
N LYS A 3 -17.22 28.56 32.75
CA LYS A 3 -17.16 27.10 32.63
C LYS A 3 -15.71 26.69 32.34
N ILE A 4 -15.09 26.03 33.31
CA ILE A 4 -13.82 25.33 33.14
C ILE A 4 -14.09 24.16 32.19
N PHE A 5 -13.53 24.22 30.98
CA PHE A 5 -13.41 23.06 30.11
C PHE A 5 -12.32 22.16 30.68
N VAL A 6 -12.71 21.08 31.37
CA VAL A 6 -11.79 19.98 31.66
C VAL A 6 -11.57 19.25 30.34
N LEU A 7 -10.41 19.48 29.73
CA LEU A 7 -9.93 18.68 28.61
C LEU A 7 -9.55 17.30 29.15
N LEU A 8 -10.48 16.34 29.08
CA LEU A 8 -10.13 14.93 29.24
C LEU A 8 -9.22 14.55 28.08
N LEU A 9 -7.91 14.50 28.33
CA LEU A 9 -6.96 13.80 27.49
C LEU A 9 -7.34 12.32 27.51
N ILE A 10 -8.17 11.89 26.56
CA ILE A 10 -8.25 10.49 26.18
C ILE A 10 -6.88 10.16 25.59
N ILE A 11 -6.00 9.60 26.41
CA ILE A 11 -4.83 8.88 25.94
C ILE A 11 -5.41 7.67 25.20
N LEU A 12 -5.66 7.83 23.90
CA LEU A 12 -5.89 6.69 23.03
C LEU A 12 -4.65 5.80 23.20
N PRO A 13 -4.79 4.52 23.60
CA PRO A 13 -3.67 3.61 23.51
C PRO A 13 -3.24 3.64 22.04
N ILE A 14 -1.99 4.02 21.80
CA ILE A 14 -1.33 3.70 20.54
C ILE A 14 -1.55 2.21 20.39
N PHE A 15 -2.33 1.78 19.39
CA PHE A 15 -2.44 0.35 19.09
C PHE A 15 -1.01 -0.14 18.85
N ALA A 16 -0.46 -0.83 19.85
CA ALA A 16 0.87 -1.38 19.79
C ALA A 16 0.76 -2.56 18.81
N TYR A 17 1.26 -2.37 17.60
CA TYR A 17 1.40 -3.45 16.63
C TYR A 17 2.82 -4.02 16.72
N ARG A 18 2.97 -5.29 16.35
CA ARG A 18 4.26 -5.97 16.27
C ARG A 18 4.80 -5.87 14.86
N TYR A 19 6.03 -5.40 14.72
CA TYR A 19 6.67 -5.14 13.42
C TYR A 19 7.95 -5.96 13.30
N ALA A 20 7.99 -6.90 12.36
CA ALA A 20 9.16 -7.70 12.06
C ALA A 20 9.92 -7.11 10.86
N ILE A 21 11.25 -7.06 10.98
CA ILE A 21 12.16 -6.67 9.90
C ILE A 21 12.99 -7.90 9.55
N VAL A 22 12.73 -8.49 8.38
CA VAL A 22 13.40 -9.71 7.93
C VAL A 22 14.47 -9.34 6.91
N VAL A 23 15.73 -9.71 7.16
CA VAL A 23 16.88 -9.33 6.33
C VAL A 23 17.93 -10.45 6.30
N SER A 24 18.64 -10.60 5.18
CA SER A 24 19.74 -11.56 5.11
C SER A 24 20.94 -11.08 5.94
N ASN A 25 21.74 -12.01 6.47
CA ASN A 25 22.99 -11.68 7.15
C ASN A 25 23.96 -10.94 6.21
N ALA A 26 23.98 -11.31 4.92
CA ALA A 26 24.79 -10.65 3.90
C ALA A 26 24.40 -9.17 3.73
N THR A 27 23.10 -8.87 3.64
CA THR A 27 22.59 -7.51 3.50
C THR A 27 22.75 -6.71 4.78
N TYR A 28 22.44 -7.29 5.94
CA TYR A 28 22.58 -6.61 7.23
C TYR A 28 24.06 -6.31 7.58
N SER A 29 25.02 -7.07 7.05
CA SER A 29 26.46 -6.82 7.24
C SER A 29 26.96 -5.58 6.48
N MET A 30 26.21 -5.06 5.51
CA MET A 30 26.56 -3.83 4.79
C MET A 30 26.02 -2.61 5.54
N SER A 31 26.88 -1.64 5.87
CA SER A 31 26.51 -0.46 6.68
C SER A 31 25.30 0.30 6.15
N ASP A 32 25.24 0.47 4.83
CA ASP A 32 24.21 1.31 4.20
C ASP A 32 22.85 0.61 4.22
N TRP A 33 22.81 -0.73 4.08
CA TRP A 33 21.58 -1.51 4.19
C TRP A 33 21.17 -1.75 5.65
N ARG A 34 22.13 -1.87 6.55
CA ARG A 34 21.86 -1.88 8.00
C ARG A 34 21.12 -0.63 8.43
N ALA A 35 21.49 0.54 7.90
CA ALA A 35 20.79 1.79 8.19
C ALA A 35 19.29 1.76 7.80
N VAL A 36 18.93 1.00 6.75
CA VAL A 36 17.52 0.77 6.37
C VAL A 36 16.79 0.01 7.48
N CYS A 37 17.36 -1.11 7.94
CA CYS A 37 16.80 -1.92 9.02
C CYS A 37 16.71 -1.13 10.34
N ASP A 38 17.78 -0.42 10.72
CA ASP A 38 17.84 0.37 11.94
C ASP A 38 16.81 1.52 11.91
N SER A 39 16.60 2.12 10.73
CA SER A 39 15.55 3.15 10.56
C SER A 39 14.15 2.58 10.77
N LEU A 40 13.85 1.39 10.25
CA LEU A 40 12.56 0.73 10.46
C LEU A 40 12.38 0.32 11.92
N GLN A 41 13.42 -0.25 12.54
CA GLN A 41 13.41 -0.65 13.94
C GLN A 41 13.13 0.56 14.84
N LEU A 42 13.78 1.70 14.58
CA LEU A 42 13.56 2.92 15.35
C LEU A 42 12.13 3.47 15.16
N LYS A 43 11.63 3.48 13.92
CA LYS A 43 10.32 4.04 13.57
C LYS A 43 9.17 3.22 14.14
N HIS A 44 9.24 1.90 14.02
CA HIS A 44 8.14 0.99 14.37
C HIS A 44 8.35 0.27 15.71
N GLN A 45 9.47 0.51 16.40
CA GLN A 45 9.90 -0.29 17.55
C GLN A 45 9.96 -1.79 17.21
N GLY A 46 10.36 -2.09 15.97
CA GLY A 46 10.32 -3.43 15.40
C GLY A 46 11.48 -4.32 15.84
N ARG A 47 11.32 -5.63 15.64
CA ARG A 47 12.36 -6.63 15.88
C ARG A 47 13.01 -7.05 14.57
N ILE A 48 14.34 -7.10 14.54
CA ILE A 48 15.11 -7.56 13.38
C ILE A 48 15.29 -9.08 13.47
N PHE A 49 15.01 -9.77 12.37
CA PHE A 49 15.18 -11.20 12.16
C PHE A 49 16.17 -11.41 11.03
N ILE A 50 17.28 -12.09 11.32
CA ILE A 50 18.38 -12.28 10.37
C ILE A 50 18.39 -13.73 9.90
N TYR A 51 18.29 -13.93 8.58
CA TYR A 51 18.42 -15.25 7.95
C TYR A 51 19.75 -15.39 7.20
N THR A 52 20.17 -16.62 6.88
CA THR A 52 21.44 -16.85 6.15
C THR A 52 21.19 -17.29 4.72
N ASN A 53 20.32 -18.28 4.51
CA ASN A 53 20.09 -18.90 3.22
C ASN A 53 18.71 -18.57 2.66
N SER A 54 17.69 -18.58 3.52
CA SER A 54 16.30 -18.40 3.10
C SER A 54 15.50 -17.65 4.17
N ILE A 55 14.48 -16.89 3.76
CA ILE A 55 13.55 -16.24 4.71
C ILE A 55 12.85 -17.27 5.62
N TYR A 56 12.78 -18.54 5.21
CA TYR A 56 12.26 -19.63 6.03
C TYR A 56 13.16 -19.97 7.23
N ASP A 57 14.45 -19.58 7.25
CA ASP A 57 15.34 -19.78 8.40
C ASP A 57 14.82 -19.09 9.68
N VAL A 58 13.99 -18.06 9.53
CA VAL A 58 13.39 -17.30 10.63
C VAL A 58 11.92 -17.61 10.87
N LEU A 59 11.36 -18.64 10.19
CA LEU A 59 9.93 -18.97 10.29
C LEU A 59 9.48 -19.20 11.73
N SER A 60 10.16 -20.08 12.48
CA SER A 60 9.80 -20.38 13.88
C SER A 60 9.85 -19.14 14.77
N GLN A 61 10.86 -18.28 14.58
CA GLN A 61 10.97 -17.03 15.33
C GLN A 61 9.84 -16.04 14.99
N LEU A 62 9.38 -16.03 13.74
CA LEU A 62 8.23 -15.23 13.32
C LEU A 62 6.91 -15.79 13.85
N GLN A 63 6.74 -17.11 13.88
CA GLN A 63 5.59 -17.79 14.50
C GLN A 63 5.49 -17.45 16.00
N ASP A 64 6.61 -17.50 16.72
CA ASP A 64 6.70 -17.09 18.12
C ASP A 64 6.44 -15.58 18.28
N TYR A 65 6.90 -14.78 17.32
CA TYR A 65 6.76 -13.34 17.36
C TYR A 65 5.37 -12.83 16.96
N GLN A 66 4.56 -13.57 16.20
CA GLN A 66 3.21 -13.16 15.76
C GLN A 66 3.14 -11.69 15.28
N PRO A 67 3.92 -11.31 14.24
CA PRO A 67 3.95 -9.95 13.74
C PRO A 67 2.63 -9.53 13.11
N ASP A 68 2.19 -8.30 13.33
CA ASP A 68 1.09 -7.70 12.56
C ASP A 68 1.58 -7.17 11.21
N TYR A 69 2.86 -6.75 11.18
CA TYR A 69 3.54 -6.31 9.98
C TYR A 69 4.88 -7.01 9.79
N ILE A 70 5.21 -7.38 8.54
CA ILE A 70 6.54 -7.90 8.16
C ILE A 70 7.11 -7.06 7.02
N CYS A 71 8.24 -6.41 7.26
CA CYS A 71 9.02 -5.79 6.20
C CYS A 71 10.22 -6.65 5.84
N PHE A 72 10.25 -7.12 4.60
CA PHE A 72 11.39 -7.83 4.03
C PHE A 72 12.35 -6.82 3.40
N VAL A 73 13.59 -6.76 3.89
CA VAL A 73 14.63 -5.89 3.34
C VAL A 73 15.60 -6.75 2.53
N GLY A 74 15.81 -6.39 1.27
CA GLY A 74 16.67 -7.16 0.37
C GLY A 74 17.34 -6.33 -0.70
N ARG A 75 18.55 -6.74 -1.09
CA ARG A 75 19.31 -6.10 -2.18
C ARG A 75 18.64 -6.36 -3.53
N PRO A 76 18.65 -5.38 -4.44
CA PRO A 76 18.06 -5.55 -5.76
C PRO A 76 18.79 -6.67 -6.54
N VAL A 77 18.03 -7.42 -7.33
CA VAL A 77 18.49 -8.49 -8.26
C VAL A 77 19.07 -9.72 -7.57
N SER A 78 20.04 -9.53 -6.67
CA SER A 78 20.74 -10.61 -5.96
C SER A 78 19.87 -11.35 -4.94
N GLU A 79 18.91 -10.67 -4.32
CA GLU A 79 18.01 -11.25 -3.31
C GLU A 79 16.55 -11.05 -3.70
N VAL A 80 16.17 -9.82 -4.06
CA VAL A 80 14.80 -9.51 -4.48
C VAL A 80 14.60 -9.91 -5.94
N ASN A 81 13.83 -10.97 -6.16
CA ASN A 81 13.45 -11.52 -7.47
C ASN A 81 12.08 -12.20 -7.38
N GLN A 82 11.62 -12.84 -8.48
CA GLN A 82 10.32 -13.50 -8.53
C GLN A 82 10.12 -14.59 -7.46
N SER A 83 11.13 -15.43 -7.18
CA SER A 83 10.99 -16.49 -6.17
C SER A 83 10.87 -15.88 -4.78
N PHE A 84 11.67 -14.86 -4.47
CA PHE A 84 11.61 -14.15 -3.20
C PHE A 84 10.22 -13.55 -2.93
N VAL A 85 9.57 -12.97 -3.94
CA VAL A 85 8.19 -12.45 -3.81
C VAL A 85 7.20 -13.57 -3.52
N ARG A 86 7.31 -14.72 -4.22
CA ARG A 86 6.45 -15.89 -3.96
C ARG A 86 6.67 -16.44 -2.55
N ASP A 87 7.91 -16.49 -2.11
CA ASP A 87 8.28 -16.94 -0.76
C ASP A 87 7.69 -15.99 0.30
N CYS A 88 7.68 -14.67 0.08
CA CYS A 88 7.02 -13.72 0.98
C CYS A 88 5.53 -14.05 1.17
N HIS A 89 4.80 -14.26 0.06
CA HIS A 89 3.40 -14.69 0.11
C HIS A 89 3.24 -16.01 0.88
N GLN A 90 4.05 -17.00 0.57
CA GLN A 90 3.93 -18.35 1.15
C GLN A 90 4.32 -18.39 2.62
N LEU A 91 5.42 -17.75 3.00
CA LEU A 91 5.88 -17.66 4.38
C LEU A 91 4.81 -17.02 5.28
N THR A 92 4.16 -15.95 4.83
CA THR A 92 3.15 -15.26 5.65
C THR A 92 1.90 -16.11 5.93
N ARG A 93 1.65 -17.16 5.13
CA ARG A 93 0.57 -18.16 5.32
C ARG A 93 1.03 -19.42 6.06
N GLN A 94 2.26 -19.43 6.56
CA GLN A 94 2.80 -20.51 7.39
C GLN A 94 3.07 -20.03 8.83
N LEU A 95 2.62 -18.83 9.18
CA LEU A 95 2.83 -18.26 10.50
C LEU A 95 1.88 -18.87 11.54
N ASP A 96 0.75 -19.41 11.10
CA ASP A 96 -0.01 -20.40 11.86
C ASP A 96 -0.52 -21.57 11.00
N ASN A 97 -1.56 -22.27 11.45
CA ASN A 97 -2.07 -23.50 10.84
C ASN A 97 -3.17 -23.25 9.80
N ASP A 98 -3.73 -22.04 9.73
CA ASP A 98 -4.73 -21.72 8.73
C ASP A 98 -4.05 -21.32 7.39
N ILE A 99 -4.88 -21.11 6.38
CA ILE A 99 -4.44 -20.89 5.00
C ILE A 99 -4.18 -19.40 4.70
N TYR A 100 -4.59 -18.51 5.59
CA TYR A 100 -4.59 -17.08 5.41
C TYR A 100 -3.25 -16.50 5.86
N GLY A 101 -2.95 -15.29 5.39
CA GLY A 101 -1.74 -14.61 5.85
C GLY A 101 -1.94 -14.07 7.26
N ASP A 102 -0.93 -14.16 8.12
CA ASP A 102 -1.06 -13.65 9.51
C ASP A 102 -0.51 -12.24 9.72
N ALA A 103 0.13 -11.66 8.69
CA ALA A 103 0.76 -10.35 8.76
C ALA A 103 0.63 -9.57 7.45
N VAL A 104 0.42 -8.26 7.55
CA VAL A 104 0.52 -7.34 6.41
C VAL A 104 1.99 -7.16 6.08
N TRP A 105 2.39 -7.40 4.83
CA TRP A 105 3.81 -7.41 4.48
C TRP A 105 4.16 -6.53 3.29
N GLY A 106 5.45 -6.20 3.18
CA GLY A 106 6.01 -5.45 2.06
C GLY A 106 7.51 -5.63 1.92
N ILE A 107 8.04 -5.38 0.72
CA ILE A 107 9.47 -5.51 0.40
C ILE A 107 10.10 -4.11 0.28
N ILE A 108 11.17 -3.83 1.02
CA ILE A 108 11.99 -2.64 0.82
C ILE A 108 13.26 -3.03 0.06
N THR A 109 13.39 -2.43 -1.12
CA THR A 109 14.58 -2.47 -1.97
C THR A 109 14.72 -1.12 -2.69
N GLY A 110 15.78 -0.94 -3.45
CA GLY A 110 16.03 0.29 -4.20
C GLY A 110 17.19 0.13 -5.17
N TYR A 111 17.31 1.02 -6.15
CA TYR A 111 18.47 1.03 -7.06
C TYR A 111 19.77 1.19 -6.26
N THR A 112 19.73 1.98 -5.19
CA THR A 112 20.76 2.09 -4.15
C THR A 112 20.17 1.85 -2.75
N ALA A 113 21.05 1.64 -1.76
CA ALA A 113 20.64 1.59 -0.36
C ALA A 113 20.03 2.91 0.14
N GLU A 114 20.45 4.06 -0.40
CA GLU A 114 19.85 5.36 -0.05
C GLU A 114 18.41 5.47 -0.55
N ASP A 115 18.10 4.91 -1.73
CA ASP A 115 16.72 4.83 -2.22
C ASP A 115 15.85 3.99 -1.28
N ALA A 116 16.36 2.83 -0.86
CA ALA A 116 15.68 1.95 0.10
C ALA A 116 15.49 2.65 1.46
N LEU A 117 16.52 3.34 1.96
CA LEU A 117 16.47 4.11 3.21
C LEU A 117 15.47 5.26 3.11
N ARG A 118 15.32 5.89 1.95
CA ARG A 118 14.31 6.95 1.74
C ARG A 118 12.90 6.42 1.97
N LEU A 119 12.60 5.17 1.59
CA LEU A 119 11.26 4.58 1.74
C LEU A 119 10.84 4.43 3.21
N THR A 120 11.80 4.26 4.14
CA THR A 120 11.50 4.10 5.57
C THR A 120 11.03 5.41 6.22
N ARG A 121 11.35 6.57 5.62
CA ARG A 121 11.19 7.90 6.21
C ARG A 121 9.76 8.46 6.12
N TYR A 122 8.86 7.82 5.38
CA TYR A 122 7.49 8.32 5.19
C TYR A 122 6.53 7.69 6.21
N ASP A 123 5.85 8.53 6.99
CA ASP A 123 4.81 8.09 7.92
C ASP A 123 3.45 7.96 7.23
N THR A 124 3.12 8.91 6.36
CA THR A 124 1.77 9.08 5.79
C THR A 124 1.82 9.63 4.38
N LEU A 125 0.92 9.15 3.51
CA LEU A 125 0.58 9.77 2.23
C LEU A 125 -0.94 9.74 2.06
N TRP A 126 -1.57 10.90 1.97
CA TRP A 126 -2.99 11.01 1.62
C TRP A 126 -3.15 11.14 0.11
N VAL A 127 -3.66 10.10 -0.53
CA VAL A 127 -3.89 10.07 -1.98
C VAL A 127 -5.14 10.88 -2.31
N ARG A 128 -4.94 12.02 -2.98
CA ARG A 128 -5.99 12.96 -3.39
C ARG A 128 -6.06 13.11 -4.90
N THR A 129 -4.90 13.06 -5.55
CA THR A 129 -4.72 13.35 -6.97
C THR A 129 -4.22 12.12 -7.72
N VAL A 130 -5.05 11.60 -8.62
CA VAL A 130 -4.67 10.51 -9.53
C VAL A 130 -4.21 11.03 -10.88
N LEU A 131 -3.13 10.44 -11.39
CA LEU A 131 -2.78 10.49 -12.80
C LEU A 131 -2.90 9.07 -13.39
N GLY A 132 -3.69 8.91 -14.44
CA GLY A 132 -3.91 7.64 -15.12
C GLY A 132 -3.23 7.61 -16.49
N GLY A 133 -2.33 6.65 -16.66
CA GLY A 133 -1.87 6.18 -17.97
C GLY A 133 -2.91 5.31 -18.70
N THR A 134 -3.93 4.89 -17.98
CA THR A 134 -5.13 4.18 -18.42
C THR A 134 -6.35 4.81 -17.71
N ASN A 135 -7.57 4.44 -18.10
CA ASN A 135 -8.80 4.96 -17.50
C ASN A 135 -8.97 4.46 -16.05
N CYS A 136 -8.42 5.21 -15.09
CA CYS A 136 -8.39 4.87 -13.68
C CYS A 136 -8.55 6.13 -12.81
N THR A 137 -9.48 7.03 -13.17
CA THR A 137 -9.85 8.13 -12.28
C THR A 137 -10.71 7.68 -11.11
N TRP A 138 -11.30 6.47 -11.19
CA TRP A 138 -12.27 5.92 -10.23
C TRP A 138 -13.22 7.02 -9.73
N ASP A 139 -13.95 7.63 -10.66
CA ASP A 139 -14.63 8.94 -10.49
C ASP A 139 -15.45 9.12 -9.22
N TYR A 140 -15.96 8.00 -8.70
CA TYR A 140 -16.77 7.98 -7.51
C TYR A 140 -15.97 8.00 -6.21
N TRP A 141 -14.68 7.69 -6.21
CA TRP A 141 -13.91 7.33 -5.02
C TRP A 141 -12.66 8.17 -4.79
N ILE A 142 -12.15 8.88 -5.81
CA ILE A 142 -11.01 9.80 -5.68
C ILE A 142 -11.49 11.25 -5.80
N GLU A 143 -10.84 12.14 -5.05
CA GLU A 143 -11.14 13.57 -5.04
C GLU A 143 -10.97 14.23 -6.41
N LYS A 144 -9.81 14.07 -7.04
CA LYS A 144 -9.48 14.70 -8.33
C LYS A 144 -8.45 13.92 -9.12
N GLY A 145 -8.38 14.17 -10.43
CA GLY A 145 -7.34 13.58 -11.25
C GLY A 145 -7.57 13.71 -12.75
N ILE A 146 -6.59 13.20 -13.49
CA ILE A 146 -6.60 13.14 -14.95
C ILE A 146 -6.25 11.71 -15.36
N SER A 147 -7.06 11.08 -16.21
CA SER A 147 -6.71 9.81 -16.85
C SER A 147 -6.68 9.97 -18.36
N THR A 148 -5.73 9.29 -18.98
CA THR A 148 -5.63 9.11 -20.43
C THR A 148 -5.98 7.68 -20.79
N TYR A 149 -6.24 7.40 -22.07
CA TYR A 149 -6.74 6.11 -22.52
C TYR A 149 -5.72 5.45 -23.44
N GLU A 150 -5.27 4.26 -23.07
CA GLU A 150 -4.27 3.50 -23.83
C GLU A 150 -4.80 2.96 -25.16
N ALA A 151 -6.12 2.76 -25.28
CA ALA A 151 -6.76 2.18 -26.47
C ALA A 151 -7.41 3.22 -27.42
N GLU A 152 -7.49 4.49 -27.01
CA GLU A 152 -8.20 5.52 -27.76
C GLU A 152 -7.39 6.82 -27.76
N TYR A 153 -6.85 7.17 -28.93
CA TYR A 153 -6.07 8.38 -29.09
C TYR A 153 -6.85 9.62 -28.67
N ASN A 154 -6.12 10.56 -28.07
CA ASN A 154 -6.60 11.88 -27.68
C ASN A 154 -7.73 11.90 -26.64
N ARG A 155 -8.21 10.73 -26.19
CA ARG A 155 -9.22 10.65 -25.15
C ARG A 155 -8.59 10.92 -23.79
N ILE A 156 -9.22 11.81 -23.04
CA ILE A 156 -8.79 12.22 -21.72
C ILE A 156 -10.01 12.43 -20.84
N LYS A 157 -9.84 12.06 -19.58
CA LYS A 157 -10.85 12.19 -18.56
C LYS A 157 -10.35 12.99 -17.38
N PHE A 158 -11.17 13.95 -16.98
CA PHE A 158 -10.95 14.81 -15.83
C PHE A 158 -11.93 14.43 -14.73
N LYS A 159 -11.41 14.28 -13.51
CA LYS A 159 -12.17 14.26 -12.27
C LYS A 159 -11.86 15.55 -11.51
N PHE A 160 -12.88 16.37 -11.32
CA PHE A 160 -12.76 17.68 -10.68
C PHE A 160 -12.97 17.61 -9.17
N PRO A 161 -12.35 18.51 -8.38
CA PRO A 161 -12.52 18.57 -6.94
C PRO A 161 -13.98 18.80 -6.46
N ASP A 162 -14.83 19.38 -7.31
CA ASP A 162 -16.27 19.58 -7.01
C ASP A 162 -17.11 18.30 -7.20
N GLY A 163 -16.47 17.19 -7.57
CA GLY A 163 -17.12 15.92 -7.80
C GLY A 163 -17.51 15.69 -9.26
N THR A 164 -17.50 16.71 -10.12
CA THR A 164 -17.89 16.56 -11.53
C THR A 164 -16.80 15.87 -12.35
N THR A 165 -17.19 15.33 -13.50
CA THR A 165 -16.28 14.68 -14.45
C THR A 165 -16.46 15.24 -15.86
N LEU A 166 -15.40 15.13 -16.67
CA LEU A 166 -15.44 15.35 -18.11
C LEU A 166 -14.65 14.24 -18.79
N ASP A 167 -15.31 13.41 -19.58
CA ASP A 167 -14.69 12.39 -20.45
C ASP A 167 -14.89 12.85 -21.90
N THR A 168 -13.79 13.07 -22.62
CA THR A 168 -13.82 13.69 -23.95
C THR A 168 -12.62 13.28 -24.79
N VAL A 169 -12.73 13.44 -26.10
CA VAL A 169 -11.59 13.43 -27.04
C VAL A 169 -11.14 14.87 -27.22
N TRP A 170 -9.86 15.17 -26.96
CA TRP A 170 -9.33 16.53 -26.97
C TRP A 170 -7.86 16.56 -27.41
N PRO A 171 -7.58 16.55 -28.73
CA PRO A 171 -6.22 16.45 -29.27
C PRO A 171 -5.27 17.55 -28.81
N GLU A 172 -5.74 18.78 -28.64
CA GLU A 172 -4.91 19.91 -28.19
C GLU A 172 -4.43 19.75 -26.75
N ARG A 173 -5.14 18.96 -25.93
CA ARG A 173 -4.86 18.80 -24.50
C ARG A 173 -4.34 17.42 -24.13
N CYS A 174 -4.79 16.41 -24.87
CA CYS A 174 -4.22 15.08 -24.89
C CYS A 174 -3.74 14.81 -26.32
N PRO A 175 -2.51 15.19 -26.67
CA PRO A 175 -1.96 14.91 -27.99
C PRO A 175 -1.88 13.40 -28.23
N THR A 176 -1.83 13.03 -29.52
CA THR A 176 -1.67 11.63 -29.94
C THR A 176 -0.40 11.04 -29.35
N ASP A 177 0.67 11.84 -29.22
CA ASP A 177 1.84 11.48 -28.42
C ASP A 177 1.69 12.05 -27.00
N ARG A 178 1.02 11.30 -26.13
CA ARG A 178 0.78 11.71 -24.74
C ARG A 178 1.97 11.51 -23.80
N CYS A 179 3.10 11.00 -24.28
CA CYS A 179 4.28 10.72 -23.44
C CYS A 179 4.77 11.97 -22.72
N THR A 180 4.98 13.06 -23.47
CA THR A 180 5.47 14.33 -22.90
C THR A 180 4.50 14.92 -21.88
N LEU A 181 3.19 14.79 -22.12
CA LEU A 181 2.15 15.24 -21.19
C LEU A 181 2.28 14.53 -19.83
N LEU A 182 2.37 13.20 -19.83
CA LEU A 182 2.47 12.41 -18.60
C LEU A 182 3.79 12.69 -17.86
N VAL A 183 4.91 12.78 -18.57
CA VAL A 183 6.21 13.12 -17.97
C VAL A 183 6.15 14.50 -17.29
N ASN A 184 5.53 15.49 -17.95
CA ASN A 184 5.38 16.83 -17.39
C ASN A 184 4.55 16.81 -16.10
N TYR A 185 3.46 16.05 -16.03
CA TYR A 185 2.67 15.92 -14.81
C TYR A 185 3.41 15.19 -13.68
N LEU A 186 4.21 14.17 -13.99
CA LEU A 186 4.99 13.46 -12.98
C LEU A 186 6.11 14.31 -12.39
N ASN A 187 6.77 15.13 -13.21
CA ASN A 187 7.86 16.01 -12.76
C ASN A 187 7.34 17.26 -12.04
N ASN A 188 6.29 17.89 -12.56
CA ASN A 188 5.88 19.23 -12.15
C ASN A 188 4.58 19.25 -11.32
N GLY A 189 3.91 18.10 -11.18
CA GLY A 189 2.54 18.04 -10.68
C GLY A 189 1.51 18.46 -11.74
N ILE A 190 0.24 18.34 -11.39
CA ILE A 190 -0.88 18.77 -12.23
C ILE A 190 -1.18 20.23 -11.90
N ASN A 191 -1.30 21.02 -12.96
CA ASN A 191 -1.78 22.38 -12.90
C ASN A 191 -2.56 22.65 -14.19
N ASP A 192 -3.83 22.25 -14.21
CA ASP A 192 -4.60 22.16 -15.43
C ASP A 192 -5.97 22.84 -15.29
N THR A 193 -6.35 23.61 -16.31
CA THR A 193 -7.55 24.46 -16.32
C THR A 193 -8.44 24.05 -17.49
N VAL A 194 -9.71 23.78 -17.21
CA VAL A 194 -10.74 23.56 -18.24
C VAL A 194 -11.69 24.74 -18.21
N PRO A 195 -12.08 25.29 -19.37
CA PRO A 195 -13.11 26.32 -19.43
C PRO A 195 -14.35 25.89 -18.64
N ASN A 196 -14.86 26.78 -17.79
CA ASN A 196 -16.06 26.58 -16.99
C ASN A 196 -16.00 25.40 -16.00
N ARG A 197 -14.80 24.97 -15.57
CA ARG A 197 -14.63 23.95 -14.52
C ARG A 197 -13.64 24.41 -13.46
N PRO A 198 -13.69 23.83 -12.25
CA PRO A 198 -12.64 24.02 -11.26
C PRO A 198 -11.28 23.57 -11.80
N ARG A 199 -10.23 24.29 -11.42
CA ARG A 199 -8.85 23.92 -11.74
C ARG A 199 -8.45 22.64 -11.01
N ILE A 200 -7.72 21.76 -11.70
CA ILE A 200 -7.06 20.62 -11.07
C ILE A 200 -5.63 21.05 -10.78
N ILE A 201 -5.29 21.18 -9.50
CA ILE A 201 -3.96 21.57 -9.06
C ILE A 201 -3.48 20.66 -7.92
N GLY A 202 -2.25 20.19 -8.01
CA GLY A 202 -1.61 19.39 -6.97
C GLY A 202 -0.53 18.46 -7.50
N ASN A 203 0.24 17.92 -6.57
CA ASN A 203 1.16 16.84 -6.83
C ASN A 203 0.41 15.56 -7.26
N VAL A 204 1.04 14.71 -8.06
CA VAL A 204 0.50 13.38 -8.39
C VAL A 204 0.75 12.44 -7.21
N ASP A 205 -0.30 12.08 -6.47
CA ASP A 205 -0.18 11.23 -5.28
C ASP A 205 -0.22 9.73 -5.64
N ILE A 206 -0.90 9.39 -6.74
CA ILE A 206 -0.92 8.05 -7.32
C ILE A 206 -0.81 8.12 -8.84
N PHE A 207 0.08 7.31 -9.42
CA PHE A 207 0.16 7.08 -10.86
C PHE A 207 -0.25 5.65 -11.19
N VAL A 208 -1.16 5.50 -12.15
CA VAL A 208 -1.79 4.21 -12.47
C VAL A 208 -1.56 3.84 -13.92
N THR A 209 -1.11 2.61 -14.17
CA THR A 209 -0.79 2.13 -15.52
C THR A 209 -1.32 0.73 -15.79
N SER A 210 -1.65 0.46 -17.05
CA SER A 210 -2.11 -0.82 -17.59
C SER A 210 -1.54 -0.98 -19.00
N GLY A 211 -1.78 -2.12 -19.65
CA GLY A 211 -1.35 -2.38 -21.02
C GLY A 211 0.03 -3.05 -21.11
N HIS A 212 0.54 -3.15 -22.34
CA HIS A 212 1.75 -3.94 -22.61
C HIS A 212 2.99 -3.35 -21.96
N ALA A 213 3.68 -4.20 -21.22
CA ALA A 213 4.92 -3.86 -20.55
C ALA A 213 5.83 -5.10 -20.43
N ASN A 214 7.09 -4.86 -20.14
CA ASN A 214 8.06 -5.83 -19.65
C ASN A 214 8.89 -5.16 -18.55
N GLN A 215 9.87 -5.81 -17.96
CA GLN A 215 10.65 -5.26 -16.84
C GLN A 215 11.24 -3.86 -17.08
N TRP A 216 11.46 -3.44 -18.33
CA TRP A 216 12.17 -2.21 -18.68
C TRP A 216 11.32 -1.16 -19.39
N THR A 217 10.15 -1.53 -19.88
CA THR A 217 9.37 -0.69 -20.79
C THR A 217 7.88 -0.85 -20.53
N TRP A 218 7.17 0.27 -20.54
CA TRP A 218 5.72 0.33 -20.65
C TRP A 218 5.35 1.04 -21.96
N GLN A 219 4.58 0.36 -22.80
CA GLN A 219 4.05 0.90 -24.04
C GLN A 219 2.81 1.72 -23.72
N LEU A 220 2.79 2.99 -24.15
CA LEU A 220 1.66 3.86 -23.83
C LEU A 220 0.41 3.46 -24.62
N HIS A 221 0.53 3.12 -25.90
CA HIS A 221 -0.63 2.67 -26.68
C HIS A 221 -0.93 1.18 -26.47
N TYR A 222 -2.18 0.77 -26.62
CA TYR A 222 -2.63 -0.62 -26.56
C TYR A 222 -3.73 -0.84 -27.63
N PRO A 223 -3.75 -1.98 -28.35
CA PRO A 223 -2.91 -3.15 -28.19
C PRO A 223 -1.57 -3.11 -28.96
N SER A 224 -1.39 -2.18 -29.89
CA SER A 224 -0.12 -2.03 -30.63
C SER A 224 0.71 -0.86 -30.09
N SER A 225 1.96 -0.72 -30.54
CA SER A 225 2.84 0.37 -30.11
C SER A 225 2.32 1.77 -30.44
N GLY A 226 1.47 1.87 -31.48
CA GLY A 226 0.82 3.11 -31.87
C GLY A 226 1.78 4.29 -32.02
N TYR A 227 1.25 5.48 -31.75
CA TYR A 227 1.95 6.76 -31.89
C TYR A 227 2.06 7.53 -30.56
N GLU A 228 1.91 6.84 -29.42
CA GLU A 228 1.92 7.44 -28.08
C GLU A 228 3.29 7.44 -27.39
N GLY A 229 4.24 6.65 -27.89
CA GLY A 229 5.56 6.48 -27.29
C GLY A 229 5.58 5.47 -26.13
N PHE A 230 6.62 5.57 -25.31
CA PHE A 230 6.93 4.60 -24.25
C PHE A 230 7.40 5.28 -22.98
N PHE A 231 7.22 4.61 -21.85
CA PHE A 231 8.06 4.84 -20.67
C PHE A 231 9.12 3.75 -20.63
N ARG A 232 10.35 4.12 -20.29
CA ARG A 232 11.49 3.19 -20.20
C ARG A 232 12.32 3.44 -18.95
N SER A 233 13.01 2.40 -18.51
CA SER A 233 13.97 2.45 -17.42
C SER A 233 15.34 1.96 -17.86
N SER A 234 16.40 2.63 -17.38
CA SER A 234 17.78 2.20 -17.57
C SER A 234 18.67 2.85 -16.52
N SER A 235 19.55 2.06 -15.88
CA SER A 235 20.49 2.54 -14.86
C SER A 235 19.81 3.37 -13.75
N GLY A 236 18.66 2.91 -13.26
CA GLY A 236 17.85 3.61 -12.26
C GLY A 236 17.11 4.85 -12.77
N GLN A 237 17.34 5.31 -14.00
CA GLN A 237 16.65 6.46 -14.57
C GLN A 237 15.33 6.04 -15.22
N LEU A 238 14.22 6.59 -14.72
CA LEU A 238 12.93 6.54 -15.40
C LEU A 238 12.85 7.66 -16.45
N ARG A 239 12.34 7.34 -17.65
CA ARG A 239 12.17 8.31 -18.74
C ARG A 239 10.92 8.02 -19.58
N GLY A 240 10.37 9.06 -20.17
CA GLY A 240 9.44 8.95 -21.29
C GLY A 240 10.22 9.12 -22.60
N ASP A 241 9.96 8.24 -23.56
CA ASP A 241 10.45 8.31 -24.92
C ASP A 241 9.22 8.51 -25.83
N PRO A 242 8.92 9.76 -26.21
CA PRO A 242 7.86 10.08 -27.15
C PRO A 242 7.99 9.30 -28.45
N TYR A 243 6.88 9.07 -29.16
CA TYR A 243 6.92 8.52 -30.53
C TYR A 243 7.76 9.39 -31.45
N SER A 244 7.70 10.71 -31.26
CA SER A 244 8.52 11.68 -32.00
C SER A 244 9.13 12.73 -31.07
N GLY A 245 10.40 13.06 -31.32
CA GLY A 245 11.15 14.03 -30.54
C GLY A 245 12.07 13.41 -29.49
N SER A 246 12.59 14.24 -28.59
CA SER A 246 13.63 13.84 -27.64
C SER A 246 13.06 13.14 -26.40
N THR A 247 13.82 12.16 -25.90
CA THR A 247 13.67 11.59 -24.56
C THR A 247 13.45 12.65 -23.47
N ARG A 248 12.56 12.34 -22.53
CA ARG A 248 12.21 13.18 -21.38
C ARG A 248 12.48 12.42 -20.08
N TYR A 249 13.43 12.89 -19.27
CA TYR A 249 13.72 12.27 -17.99
C TYR A 249 12.65 12.58 -16.95
N ILE A 250 12.29 11.57 -16.15
CA ILE A 250 11.43 11.73 -14.99
C ILE A 250 12.33 11.79 -13.75
N ASN A 251 12.33 12.94 -13.08
CA ASN A 251 13.11 13.24 -11.88
C ASN A 251 12.17 13.87 -10.85
N SER A 252 11.24 13.07 -10.34
CA SER A 252 10.18 13.51 -9.45
C SER A 252 10.62 13.38 -7.99
N SER A 253 10.72 14.50 -7.27
CA SER A 253 10.93 14.49 -5.81
C SER A 253 9.64 14.35 -5.01
N ASN A 254 8.49 14.35 -5.68
CA ASN A 254 7.19 14.24 -5.05
C ASN A 254 6.93 12.78 -4.62
N PRO A 255 6.67 12.49 -3.33
CA PRO A 255 6.30 11.15 -2.90
C PRO A 255 4.98 10.72 -3.54
N LYS A 256 4.93 9.52 -4.10
CA LYS A 256 3.70 8.98 -4.69
C LYS A 256 3.61 7.46 -4.58
N LEU A 257 2.42 6.95 -4.77
CA LEU A 257 2.16 5.55 -5.05
C LEU A 257 2.26 5.29 -6.56
N TYR A 258 3.02 4.26 -6.96
CA TYR A 258 2.94 3.74 -8.32
C TYR A 258 2.12 2.44 -8.35
N PHE A 259 1.03 2.44 -9.11
CA PHE A 259 0.10 1.32 -9.17
C PHE A 259 0.06 0.76 -10.59
N ALA A 260 0.92 -0.24 -10.87
CA ALA A 260 0.98 -0.93 -12.15
C ALA A 260 -0.13 -1.99 -12.24
N VAL A 261 -1.39 -1.53 -12.28
CA VAL A 261 -2.58 -2.35 -12.06
C VAL A 261 -2.75 -3.47 -13.08
N GLY A 262 -2.36 -3.23 -14.33
CA GLY A 262 -2.61 -4.14 -15.46
C GLY A 262 -1.40 -4.38 -16.35
N ASN A 263 -0.19 -4.12 -15.86
CA ASN A 263 1.03 -4.30 -16.63
C ASN A 263 1.73 -5.63 -16.33
N CYS A 264 2.23 -6.29 -17.38
CA CYS A 264 3.11 -7.45 -17.26
C CYS A 264 4.46 -7.05 -16.66
N LEU A 265 5.00 -7.89 -15.76
CA LEU A 265 6.39 -7.86 -15.28
C LEU A 265 6.86 -6.54 -14.63
N MET A 266 5.97 -5.55 -14.40
CA MET A 266 6.32 -4.29 -13.75
C MET A 266 6.72 -4.46 -12.29
N GLY A 267 6.31 -5.56 -11.64
CA GLY A 267 6.73 -5.91 -10.29
C GLY A 267 8.02 -6.71 -10.22
N ASP A 268 8.61 -7.10 -11.35
CA ASP A 268 9.78 -7.99 -11.40
C ASP A 268 11.12 -7.22 -11.33
N VAL A 269 11.98 -7.61 -10.40
CA VAL A 269 13.33 -7.04 -10.22
C VAL A 269 14.35 -7.95 -10.92
N ALA A 270 14.21 -8.08 -12.25
CA ALA A 270 15.05 -8.97 -13.05
C ALA A 270 16.50 -8.50 -13.18
N ASP A 271 16.71 -7.18 -13.23
CA ASP A 271 18.03 -6.56 -13.29
C ASP A 271 18.00 -5.11 -12.76
N MET A 272 19.16 -4.45 -12.77
CA MET A 272 19.32 -3.07 -12.29
C MET A 272 18.63 -2.02 -13.19
N ASN A 273 18.17 -2.39 -14.37
CA ASN A 273 17.48 -1.51 -15.31
C ASN A 273 15.96 -1.58 -15.18
N CYS A 274 15.40 -2.41 -14.29
CA CYS A 274 13.95 -2.61 -14.24
C CYS A 274 13.18 -1.39 -13.73
N MET A 275 11.89 -1.37 -14.03
CA MET A 275 10.97 -0.28 -13.70
C MET A 275 10.80 -0.11 -12.18
N VAL A 276 10.78 -1.19 -11.40
CA VAL A 276 10.68 -1.13 -9.93
C VAL A 276 11.75 -0.20 -9.36
N LEU A 277 13.01 -0.43 -9.74
CA LEU A 277 14.14 0.33 -9.22
C LEU A 277 14.14 1.78 -9.74
N ALA A 278 13.77 2.00 -11.00
CA ALA A 278 13.69 3.33 -11.56
C ALA A 278 12.58 4.19 -10.94
N TRP A 279 11.43 3.59 -10.61
CA TRP A 279 10.35 4.27 -9.89
C TRP A 279 10.76 4.68 -8.47
N PHE A 280 11.54 3.86 -7.78
CA PHE A 280 12.10 4.21 -6.47
C PHE A 280 13.29 5.18 -6.55
N HIS A 281 14.03 5.22 -7.66
CA HIS A 281 15.18 6.10 -7.78
C HIS A 281 14.77 7.52 -8.25
N THR A 282 14.29 7.65 -9.49
CA THR A 282 13.95 8.96 -10.08
C THR A 282 12.45 9.19 -10.27
N GLY A 283 11.62 8.15 -10.22
CA GLY A 283 10.17 8.25 -10.35
C GLY A 283 9.45 8.83 -9.12
N GLY A 284 10.12 8.87 -7.97
CA GLY A 284 9.59 9.41 -6.71
C GLY A 284 8.54 8.51 -6.03
N ALA A 285 8.45 7.24 -6.41
CA ALA A 285 7.59 6.28 -5.72
C ALA A 285 8.07 6.08 -4.27
N ILE A 286 7.12 5.89 -3.36
CA ILE A 286 7.38 5.48 -1.97
C ILE A 286 6.82 4.08 -1.68
N GLN A 287 5.81 3.69 -2.45
CA GLN A 287 5.23 2.36 -2.48
C GLN A 287 4.87 2.02 -3.93
N MET A 288 4.87 0.73 -4.24
CA MET A 288 4.50 0.23 -5.56
C MET A 288 3.87 -1.16 -5.47
N THR A 289 2.92 -1.45 -6.35
CA THR A 289 2.52 -2.83 -6.65
C THR A 289 2.60 -3.12 -8.15
N GLY A 290 2.87 -4.37 -8.49
CA GLY A 290 2.98 -4.85 -9.88
C GLY A 290 3.06 -6.36 -9.97
N TYR A 291 2.65 -6.92 -11.11
CA TYR A 291 2.82 -8.35 -11.41
C TYR A 291 4.29 -8.68 -11.64
N ILE A 292 4.76 -9.80 -11.07
CA ILE A 292 6.09 -10.36 -11.33
C ILE A 292 6.11 -11.31 -12.53
N VAL A 293 4.98 -11.45 -13.23
CA VAL A 293 4.76 -12.32 -14.38
C VAL A 293 3.96 -11.56 -15.44
N GLU A 294 3.71 -12.19 -16.59
CA GLU A 294 2.73 -11.69 -17.56
C GLU A 294 1.31 -11.71 -16.95
N THR A 295 0.55 -10.63 -17.08
CA THR A 295 -0.78 -10.56 -16.46
C THR A 295 -1.88 -10.86 -17.47
N TRP A 296 -2.78 -11.78 -17.10
CA TRP A 296 -3.90 -12.24 -17.95
C TRP A 296 -5.26 -12.16 -17.25
N TYR A 297 -5.30 -12.30 -15.93
CA TYR A 297 -6.54 -12.44 -15.16
C TYR A 297 -6.86 -11.23 -14.28
N GLY A 298 -5.87 -10.69 -13.59
CA GLY A 298 -5.99 -9.38 -12.96
C GLY A 298 -6.66 -9.33 -11.58
N TYR A 299 -7.07 -10.45 -10.98
CA TYR A 299 -7.83 -10.48 -9.72
C TYR A 299 -7.17 -9.65 -8.61
N MET A 300 -5.85 -9.79 -8.45
CA MET A 300 -5.12 -9.18 -7.33
C MET A 300 -5.01 -7.67 -7.46
N LEU A 301 -4.55 -7.14 -8.59
CA LEU A 301 -4.34 -5.70 -8.70
C LEU A 301 -5.61 -4.96 -9.12
N TRP A 302 -6.38 -5.45 -10.08
CA TRP A 302 -7.65 -4.80 -10.44
C TRP A 302 -8.68 -4.88 -9.32
N GLY A 303 -8.58 -5.88 -8.42
CA GLY A 303 -9.42 -6.02 -7.23
C GLY A 303 -9.05 -5.12 -6.06
N LEU A 304 -7.82 -4.63 -6.03
CA LEU A 304 -7.29 -3.81 -4.93
C LEU A 304 -8.15 -2.58 -4.58
N PRO A 305 -8.78 -1.87 -5.53
CA PRO A 305 -9.69 -0.77 -5.25
C PRO A 305 -10.88 -1.12 -4.34
N ALA A 306 -11.31 -2.39 -4.28
CA ALA A 306 -12.40 -2.82 -3.41
C ALA A 306 -12.12 -2.57 -1.92
N TYR A 307 -10.86 -2.69 -1.51
CA TYR A 307 -10.43 -2.39 -0.14
C TYR A 307 -9.79 -1.01 -0.02
N TYR A 308 -9.06 -0.55 -1.04
CA TYR A 308 -8.33 0.73 -0.96
C TYR A 308 -9.22 1.95 -1.26
N HIS A 309 -9.90 1.94 -2.41
CA HIS A 309 -10.68 3.08 -2.87
C HIS A 309 -12.07 3.09 -2.22
N TYR A 310 -12.75 1.95 -2.25
CA TYR A 310 -14.15 1.85 -1.87
C TYR A 310 -14.35 2.01 -0.35
N LEU A 311 -13.32 1.74 0.46
CA LEU A 311 -13.37 1.92 1.91
C LEU A 311 -12.90 3.29 2.39
N GLN A 312 -12.64 4.22 1.46
CA GLN A 312 -12.49 5.66 1.75
C GLN A 312 -11.53 5.94 2.92
N GLY A 313 -10.31 5.41 2.82
CA GLY A 313 -9.24 5.69 3.77
C GLY A 313 -9.23 4.80 5.02
N ARG A 314 -10.18 3.85 5.15
CA ARG A 314 -10.21 2.90 6.26
C ARG A 314 -8.99 1.96 6.29
N THR A 315 -8.52 1.54 5.12
CA THR A 315 -7.32 0.71 4.99
C THR A 315 -6.13 1.53 4.49
N THR A 316 -4.92 1.16 4.91
CA THR A 316 -3.71 1.56 4.17
C THR A 316 -3.62 0.79 2.85
N TYR A 317 -2.76 1.24 1.95
CA TYR A 317 -2.52 0.55 0.68
C TYR A 317 -2.00 -0.89 0.88
N ALA A 318 -1.09 -1.09 1.84
CA ALA A 318 -0.58 -2.42 2.20
C ALA A 318 -1.67 -3.32 2.81
N GLN A 319 -2.50 -2.76 3.69
CA GLN A 319 -3.65 -3.47 4.25
C GLN A 319 -4.63 -3.90 3.14
N ALA A 320 -4.96 -3.01 2.21
CA ALA A 320 -5.82 -3.35 1.08
C ALA A 320 -5.23 -4.46 0.21
N PHE A 321 -3.91 -4.45 -0.02
CA PHE A 321 -3.21 -5.49 -0.77
C PHE A 321 -3.32 -6.84 -0.08
N TYR A 322 -3.04 -6.87 1.22
CA TYR A 322 -3.19 -8.05 2.06
C TYR A 322 -4.63 -8.57 2.06
N LEU A 323 -5.63 -7.71 2.29
CA LEU A 323 -7.04 -8.11 2.35
C LEU A 323 -7.55 -8.66 1.02
N ASN A 324 -7.09 -8.10 -0.11
CA ASN A 324 -7.48 -8.63 -1.42
C ASN A 324 -6.89 -10.03 -1.67
N ASN A 325 -5.70 -10.33 -1.14
CA ASN A 325 -5.17 -11.69 -1.15
C ASN A 325 -6.00 -12.64 -0.26
N GLN A 326 -6.43 -12.20 0.92
CA GLN A 326 -7.29 -13.02 1.79
C GLN A 326 -8.64 -13.32 1.12
N SER A 327 -9.23 -12.34 0.43
CA SER A 327 -10.43 -12.55 -0.38
C SER A 327 -10.18 -13.52 -1.53
N LEU A 328 -9.02 -13.46 -2.19
CA LEU A 328 -8.63 -14.41 -3.25
C LEU A 328 -8.61 -15.84 -2.71
N LEU A 329 -7.96 -16.07 -1.57
CA LEU A 329 -7.85 -17.41 -0.96
C LEU A 329 -9.21 -17.94 -0.55
N PHE A 330 -10.05 -17.07 0.04
CA PHE A 330 -11.43 -17.40 0.35
C PHE A 330 -12.20 -17.83 -0.90
N ASP A 331 -12.15 -17.02 -1.96
CA ASP A 331 -12.86 -17.28 -3.21
C ASP A 331 -12.42 -18.59 -3.87
N GLN A 332 -11.12 -18.89 -3.82
CA GLN A 332 -10.54 -20.08 -4.40
C GLN A 332 -11.05 -21.35 -3.69
N ILE A 333 -11.13 -21.33 -2.37
CA ILE A 333 -11.49 -22.51 -1.58
C ILE A 333 -13.01 -22.72 -1.50
N ASN A 334 -13.77 -21.64 -1.56
CA ASN A 334 -15.23 -21.70 -1.52
C ASN A 334 -15.87 -21.82 -2.91
N ASN A 335 -15.07 -21.83 -3.98
CA ASN A 335 -15.54 -21.78 -5.37
C ASN A 335 -16.59 -20.67 -5.56
N THR A 336 -16.28 -19.46 -5.06
CA THR A 336 -17.25 -18.35 -5.04
C THR A 336 -17.82 -18.13 -6.45
N PRO A 337 -19.15 -18.15 -6.63
CA PRO A 337 -19.77 -17.96 -7.94
C PRO A 337 -19.30 -16.69 -8.66
N GLY A 338 -18.92 -16.85 -9.93
CA GLY A 338 -18.44 -15.77 -10.79
C GLY A 338 -16.93 -15.65 -10.88
N THR A 339 -16.20 -16.23 -9.93
CA THR A 339 -14.73 -16.21 -9.94
C THR A 339 -14.16 -17.17 -10.99
N ASN A 340 -12.92 -16.91 -11.42
CA ASN A 340 -12.19 -17.79 -12.34
C ASN A 340 -11.08 -18.52 -11.56
N PRO A 341 -11.24 -19.82 -11.25
CA PRO A 341 -10.27 -20.58 -10.46
C PRO A 341 -8.84 -20.52 -11.00
N SER A 342 -8.66 -20.58 -12.33
CA SER A 342 -7.33 -20.46 -12.95
C SER A 342 -6.71 -19.09 -12.70
N GLY A 343 -7.52 -18.02 -12.72
CA GLY A 343 -7.06 -16.68 -12.41
C GLY A 343 -6.72 -16.46 -10.95
N LEU A 344 -7.48 -17.07 -10.03
CA LEU A 344 -7.16 -17.04 -8.59
C LEU A 344 -5.81 -17.73 -8.34
N GLU A 345 -5.64 -18.95 -8.85
CA GLU A 345 -4.41 -19.72 -8.69
C GLU A 345 -3.20 -18.98 -9.31
N TYR A 346 -3.41 -18.36 -10.47
CA TYR A 346 -2.36 -17.59 -11.15
C TYR A 346 -1.92 -16.36 -10.35
N ASP A 347 -2.86 -15.60 -9.80
CA ASP A 347 -2.55 -14.31 -9.17
C ASP A 347 -2.03 -14.45 -7.73
N LYS A 348 -2.42 -15.51 -7.00
CA LYS A 348 -2.26 -15.62 -5.53
C LYS A 348 -0.86 -15.34 -4.99
N ASN A 349 0.17 -15.61 -5.79
CA ASN A 349 1.59 -15.48 -5.43
C ASN A 349 2.40 -14.60 -6.40
N ASN A 350 1.79 -14.06 -7.44
CA ASN A 350 2.51 -13.47 -8.57
C ASN A 350 2.42 -11.94 -8.63
N VAL A 351 2.21 -11.31 -7.48
CA VAL A 351 2.13 -9.85 -7.34
C VAL A 351 3.02 -9.39 -6.19
N ALA A 352 3.85 -8.39 -6.45
CA ALA A 352 4.71 -7.81 -5.44
C ALA A 352 4.07 -6.57 -4.80
N PHE A 353 4.33 -6.38 -3.50
CA PHE A 353 4.16 -5.12 -2.81
C PHE A 353 5.53 -4.61 -2.37
N TYR A 354 5.88 -3.41 -2.80
CA TYR A 354 7.13 -2.73 -2.44
C TYR A 354 6.87 -1.49 -1.59
N GLY A 355 7.69 -1.31 -0.55
CA GLY A 355 7.64 -0.21 0.41
C GLY A 355 7.33 -0.69 1.84
N ASP A 356 7.36 0.25 2.79
CA ASP A 356 7.05 -0.01 4.20
C ASP A 356 5.56 -0.40 4.37
N PRO A 357 5.25 -1.60 4.86
CA PRO A 357 3.86 -2.06 5.01
C PRO A 357 3.07 -1.34 6.10
N ALA A 358 3.74 -0.68 7.07
CA ALA A 358 3.07 0.10 8.11
C ALA A 358 2.92 1.59 7.76
N CYS A 359 3.45 2.04 6.61
CA CYS A 359 3.26 3.41 6.13
C CYS A 359 1.76 3.69 5.90
N GLN A 360 1.28 4.82 6.41
CA GLN A 360 -0.11 5.25 6.34
C GLN A 360 -0.44 5.90 5.00
N THR A 361 -0.22 5.15 3.91
CA THR A 361 -0.66 5.54 2.56
C THR A 361 -2.14 5.20 2.42
N ARG A 362 -2.99 6.22 2.43
CA ARG A 362 -4.46 6.10 2.47
C ARG A 362 -5.08 6.98 1.41
N ILE A 363 -6.20 6.53 0.83
CA ILE A 363 -7.03 7.42 0.01
C ILE A 363 -7.68 8.48 0.90
N TYR A 364 -7.72 9.72 0.44
CA TYR A 364 -8.43 10.78 1.15
C TYR A 364 -9.95 10.56 1.06
N PRO A 365 -10.67 10.45 2.20
CA PRO A 365 -12.11 10.21 2.19
C PRO A 365 -12.85 11.43 1.63
N ILE A 366 -13.68 11.20 0.61
CA ILE A 366 -14.56 12.23 0.04
C ILE A 366 -16.05 11.87 0.18
N ARG A 367 -16.35 10.67 0.66
CA ARG A 367 -17.70 10.13 0.82
C ARG A 367 -17.75 8.95 1.79
N GLU A 368 -18.95 8.44 2.03
CA GLU A 368 -19.15 7.21 2.81
C GLU A 368 -18.47 6.01 2.12
N PRO A 369 -17.84 5.10 2.88
CA PRO A 369 -17.28 3.87 2.33
C PRO A 369 -18.40 3.00 1.71
N TYR A 370 -18.06 2.04 0.85
CA TYR A 370 -19.04 1.17 0.17
C TYR A 370 -19.94 0.40 1.17
N TYR A 371 -19.37 0.06 2.32
CA TYR A 371 -20.10 -0.40 3.49
C TYR A 371 -19.50 0.20 4.77
N SER A 372 -20.35 0.39 5.78
CA SER A 372 -19.92 0.69 7.14
C SER A 372 -19.61 -0.61 7.88
N GLU A 373 -18.60 -0.58 8.73
CA GLU A 373 -18.32 -1.68 9.67
C GLU A 373 -18.41 -1.16 11.11
N ASN A 374 -18.86 -2.02 12.01
CA ASN A 374 -18.82 -1.79 13.44
C ASN A 374 -18.35 -3.05 14.14
N ILE A 375 -17.45 -2.91 15.10
CA ILE A 375 -17.00 -3.97 15.98
C ILE A 375 -17.30 -3.58 17.43
N GLU A 376 -18.13 -4.39 18.09
CA GLU A 376 -18.40 -4.28 19.53
C GLU A 376 -17.68 -5.43 20.24
N ILE A 377 -16.91 -5.11 21.27
CA ILE A 377 -16.24 -6.10 22.11
C ILE A 377 -16.79 -5.97 23.53
N ARG A 378 -17.40 -7.05 24.03
CA ARG A 378 -17.87 -7.16 25.41
C ARG A 378 -16.88 -8.02 26.18
N PRO A 379 -16.10 -7.44 27.11
CA PRO A 379 -15.15 -8.19 27.91
C PRO A 379 -15.85 -9.26 28.73
N GLY A 380 -15.28 -10.46 28.78
CA GLY A 380 -15.72 -11.53 29.68
C GLY A 380 -14.58 -12.04 30.56
N THR A 381 -14.90 -12.83 31.58
CA THR A 381 -13.89 -13.33 32.53
C THR A 381 -12.93 -14.34 31.91
N LEU A 382 -13.41 -15.16 30.98
CA LEU A 382 -12.61 -16.18 30.28
C LEU A 382 -12.50 -15.92 28.78
N ARG A 383 -13.53 -15.32 28.17
CA ARG A 383 -13.66 -15.10 26.73
C ARG A 383 -14.38 -13.78 26.52
N ASP A 384 -13.92 -12.99 25.56
CA ASP A 384 -14.63 -11.81 25.12
C ASP A 384 -15.69 -12.20 24.11
N THR A 385 -16.78 -11.44 24.06
CA THR A 385 -17.74 -11.53 22.96
C THR A 385 -17.49 -10.43 21.95
N PHE A 386 -17.37 -10.80 20.69
CA PHE A 386 -17.24 -9.92 19.55
C PHE A 386 -18.54 -9.90 18.76
N ILE A 387 -18.99 -8.72 18.35
CA ILE A 387 -20.11 -8.53 17.44
C ILE A 387 -19.61 -7.65 16.31
N ILE A 388 -19.57 -8.21 15.10
CA ILE A 388 -19.18 -7.48 13.89
C ILE A 388 -20.42 -7.28 13.04
N THR A 389 -20.69 -6.04 12.66
CA THR A 389 -21.82 -5.67 11.80
C THR A 389 -21.31 -4.91 10.58
N ILE A 390 -21.78 -5.32 9.41
CA ILE A 390 -21.57 -4.66 8.12
C ILE A 390 -22.90 -4.07 7.67
N THR A 391 -22.89 -2.80 7.25
CA THR A 391 -24.08 -2.10 6.74
C THR A 391 -23.80 -1.58 5.34
N ALA A 392 -24.63 -1.93 4.36
CA ALA A 392 -24.53 -1.38 3.01
C ALA A 392 -24.83 0.13 3.02
N ASN A 393 -23.93 0.95 2.48
CA ASN A 393 -24.12 2.41 2.44
C ASN A 393 -24.78 2.89 1.14
N TYR A 394 -24.91 2.01 0.14
CA TYR A 394 -25.43 2.33 -1.19
C TYR A 394 -26.45 1.29 -1.64
N ASP A 395 -27.42 1.72 -2.45
CA ASP A 395 -28.33 0.81 -3.15
C ASP A 395 -27.63 0.04 -4.25
N SER A 396 -28.15 -1.15 -4.54
CA SER A 396 -27.58 -2.07 -5.53
C SER A 396 -26.12 -2.44 -5.23
N SER A 397 -25.77 -2.58 -3.95
CA SER A 397 -24.42 -2.97 -3.55
C SER A 397 -24.18 -4.47 -3.67
N THR A 398 -23.02 -4.85 -4.22
CA THR A 398 -22.53 -6.23 -4.28
C THR A 398 -21.42 -6.37 -3.24
N LEU A 399 -21.74 -6.75 -2.01
CA LEU A 399 -20.74 -6.90 -0.93
C LEU A 399 -20.02 -8.26 -1.01
N GLY A 400 -19.46 -8.57 -2.18
CA GLY A 400 -18.78 -9.81 -2.51
C GLY A 400 -18.16 -9.72 -3.90
N PHE A 401 -17.57 -10.81 -4.40
CA PHE A 401 -16.93 -10.81 -5.71
C PHE A 401 -17.90 -10.45 -6.84
N SER A 402 -17.78 -9.24 -7.40
CA SER A 402 -18.61 -8.76 -8.52
C SER A 402 -17.85 -8.56 -9.83
N GLY A 403 -16.68 -9.20 -9.94
CA GLY A 403 -15.80 -9.13 -11.10
C GLY A 403 -14.37 -8.74 -10.73
N VAL A 404 -13.48 -8.83 -11.72
CA VAL A 404 -12.04 -8.57 -11.58
C VAL A 404 -11.78 -7.21 -10.93
N SER A 405 -12.42 -6.13 -11.42
CA SER A 405 -12.34 -4.77 -10.86
C SER A 405 -13.51 -4.40 -9.94
N GLY A 406 -14.29 -5.41 -9.53
CA GLY A 406 -15.49 -5.25 -8.74
C GLY A 406 -15.23 -5.15 -7.25
N ALA A 407 -16.29 -5.32 -6.47
CA ALA A 407 -16.23 -5.39 -5.02
C ALA A 407 -15.67 -6.75 -4.53
N ARG A 408 -15.46 -6.84 -3.22
CA ARG A 408 -14.95 -8.03 -2.51
C ARG A 408 -15.77 -8.25 -1.23
N HIS A 409 -15.60 -9.41 -0.61
CA HIS A 409 -16.25 -9.73 0.66
C HIS A 409 -15.79 -8.78 1.76
N PRO A 410 -16.68 -8.31 2.67
CA PRO A 410 -16.25 -7.55 3.83
C PRO A 410 -15.26 -8.34 4.68
N ILE A 411 -14.10 -7.74 4.96
CA ILE A 411 -13.10 -8.28 5.90
C ILE A 411 -12.79 -7.18 6.90
N VAL A 412 -12.90 -7.51 8.19
CA VAL A 412 -12.68 -6.60 9.31
C VAL A 412 -11.45 -7.06 10.09
N PHE A 413 -10.45 -6.18 10.22
CA PHE A 413 -9.32 -6.44 11.11
C PHE A 413 -9.78 -6.47 12.57
N LEU A 414 -9.29 -7.43 13.32
CA LEU A 414 -9.52 -7.52 14.74
C LEU A 414 -8.53 -6.60 15.48
N PRO A 415 -8.98 -5.82 16.47
CA PRO A 415 -8.12 -4.88 17.19
C PRO A 415 -7.18 -5.57 18.18
N VAL A 416 -7.33 -6.88 18.37
CA VAL A 416 -6.49 -7.74 19.19
C VAL A 416 -6.40 -9.10 18.52
N ARG A 417 -5.28 -9.82 18.72
CA ARG A 417 -5.20 -11.21 18.32
C ARG A 417 -6.05 -12.10 19.22
N ILE A 418 -6.71 -13.08 18.63
CA ILE A 418 -7.65 -13.97 19.33
C ILE A 418 -7.37 -15.44 19.05
N GLU A 419 -7.91 -16.31 19.90
CA GLU A 419 -7.83 -17.75 19.74
C GLU A 419 -9.08 -18.44 20.30
N SER A 420 -9.14 -19.77 20.13
CA SER A 420 -10.20 -20.62 20.65
C SER A 420 -11.60 -20.18 20.21
N ILE A 421 -11.77 -19.68 18.98
CA ILE A 421 -12.99 -19.00 18.49
C ILE A 421 -14.22 -19.91 18.54
N GLN A 422 -15.37 -19.36 18.94
CA GLN A 422 -16.68 -20.03 18.90
C GLN A 422 -17.73 -19.06 18.35
N VAL A 423 -18.24 -19.36 17.15
CA VAL A 423 -19.34 -18.60 16.54
C VAL A 423 -20.65 -18.93 17.26
N GLU A 424 -21.36 -17.90 17.73
CA GLU A 424 -22.65 -18.05 18.41
C GLU A 424 -23.81 -17.93 17.42
N ASN A 425 -23.81 -16.87 16.60
CA ASN A 425 -24.78 -16.69 15.52
C ASN A 425 -24.26 -15.75 14.42
N THR A 426 -24.85 -15.87 13.23
CA THR A 426 -24.62 -14.98 12.10
C THR A 426 -25.83 -14.98 11.18
N ASN A 427 -26.04 -13.89 10.43
CA ASN A 427 -26.95 -13.87 9.28
C ASN A 427 -26.22 -13.71 7.93
N ALA A 428 -24.89 -13.85 7.91
CA ALA A 428 -24.11 -14.07 6.70
C ALA A 428 -24.30 -15.51 6.21
N HIS A 429 -23.93 -15.82 4.96
CA HIS A 429 -23.97 -17.20 4.45
C HIS A 429 -22.98 -18.08 5.20
N SER A 430 -21.80 -17.53 5.45
CA SER A 430 -20.78 -18.11 6.32
C SER A 430 -19.83 -17.01 6.79
N VAL A 431 -18.96 -17.36 7.73
CA VAL A 431 -17.91 -16.49 8.25
C VAL A 431 -16.61 -17.25 8.34
N VAL A 432 -15.51 -16.52 8.10
CA VAL A 432 -14.16 -16.98 8.43
C VAL A 432 -13.64 -16.04 9.49
N ILE A 433 -13.11 -16.60 10.57
CA ILE A 433 -12.53 -15.85 11.67
C ILE A 433 -11.15 -16.46 11.93
N THR A 434 -10.10 -15.68 11.67
CA THR A 434 -8.72 -16.02 11.96
C THR A 434 -8.33 -15.37 13.29
N ASP A 435 -7.05 -15.43 13.65
CA ASP A 435 -6.57 -14.76 14.85
C ASP A 435 -6.58 -13.21 14.74
N ASN A 436 -6.57 -12.66 13.52
CA ASN A 436 -6.35 -11.22 13.26
C ASN A 436 -7.41 -10.56 12.36
N PHE A 437 -8.32 -11.31 11.72
CA PHE A 437 -9.44 -10.75 10.96
C PHE A 437 -10.71 -11.61 10.99
N CYS A 438 -11.83 -11.00 10.57
CA CYS A 438 -13.08 -11.68 10.29
C CYS A 438 -13.59 -11.34 8.89
N LEU A 439 -13.78 -12.34 8.04
CA LEU A 439 -14.40 -12.24 6.72
C LEU A 439 -15.87 -12.67 6.81
N LEU A 440 -16.79 -11.85 6.28
CA LEU A 440 -18.20 -12.17 6.19
C LEU A 440 -18.58 -12.49 4.74
N TYR A 441 -18.98 -13.74 4.47
CA TYR A 441 -19.48 -14.14 3.16
C TYR A 441 -20.96 -13.79 3.04
N VAL A 442 -21.25 -12.63 2.44
CA VAL A 442 -22.59 -12.03 2.49
C VAL A 442 -23.31 -11.94 1.14
N TRP A 443 -22.57 -12.09 0.04
CA TRP A 443 -23.09 -11.95 -1.31
C TRP A 443 -22.23 -12.74 -2.30
N TYR A 444 -22.84 -13.34 -3.32
CA TYR A 444 -22.16 -13.89 -4.49
C TYR A 444 -22.96 -13.63 -5.77
N GLN A 445 -22.32 -13.80 -6.93
CA GLN A 445 -22.94 -13.53 -8.22
C GLN A 445 -24.21 -14.37 -8.43
N GLY A 446 -25.30 -13.69 -8.81
CA GLY A 446 -26.64 -14.29 -8.97
C GLY A 446 -27.60 -13.98 -7.82
N GLN A 447 -27.12 -13.45 -6.69
CA GLN A 447 -27.99 -13.00 -5.60
C GLN A 447 -28.53 -11.58 -5.78
N ARG A 448 -29.65 -11.29 -5.12
CA ARG A 448 -30.16 -9.92 -4.99
C ARG A 448 -29.08 -9.01 -4.39
N LYS A 449 -28.91 -7.84 -4.99
CA LYS A 449 -28.00 -6.80 -4.48
C LYS A 449 -28.56 -6.17 -3.19
N PHE A 450 -27.66 -5.70 -2.33
CA PHE A 450 -28.01 -5.03 -1.09
C PHE A 450 -28.68 -3.68 -1.37
N VAL A 451 -29.63 -3.31 -0.50
CA VAL A 451 -30.18 -1.95 -0.43
C VAL A 451 -29.50 -1.18 0.70
N ARG A 452 -29.51 0.16 0.62
CA ARG A 452 -28.92 1.00 1.66
C ARG A 452 -29.53 0.68 3.04
N GLY A 453 -28.67 0.55 4.05
CA GLY A 453 -29.06 0.21 5.42
C GLY A 453 -29.23 -1.29 5.68
N GLU A 454 -29.21 -2.15 4.65
CA GLU A 454 -29.24 -3.60 4.85
C GLU A 454 -27.96 -4.07 5.58
N THR A 455 -28.14 -4.91 6.61
CA THR A 455 -27.05 -5.34 7.50
C THR A 455 -26.75 -6.82 7.41
N ARG A 456 -25.48 -7.15 7.69
CA ARG A 456 -25.03 -8.51 7.99
C ARG A 456 -24.17 -8.48 9.24
N TYR A 457 -24.26 -9.53 10.05
CA TYR A 457 -23.54 -9.57 11.31
C TYR A 457 -23.06 -10.98 11.64
N VAL A 458 -22.07 -11.02 12.52
CA VAL A 458 -21.63 -12.21 13.23
C VAL A 458 -21.38 -11.87 14.69
N ARG A 459 -21.77 -12.78 15.58
CA ARG A 459 -21.42 -12.77 16.99
C ARG A 459 -20.65 -14.03 17.30
N PHE A 460 -19.52 -13.87 17.98
CA PHE A 460 -18.68 -14.98 18.39
C PHE A 460 -17.99 -14.66 19.71
N THR A 461 -17.54 -15.69 20.42
CA THR A 461 -16.65 -15.51 21.56
C THR A 461 -15.26 -15.98 21.21
N ALA A 462 -14.24 -15.37 21.81
CA ALA A 462 -12.86 -15.80 21.67
C ALA A 462 -12.03 -15.41 22.90
N LYS A 463 -10.91 -16.09 23.09
CA LYS A 463 -9.90 -15.66 24.07
C LYS A 463 -8.96 -14.67 23.39
N ARG A 464 -8.52 -13.63 24.11
CA ARG A 464 -7.40 -12.82 23.63
C ARG A 464 -6.13 -13.66 23.71
N LYS A 465 -5.33 -13.69 22.64
CA LYS A 465 -3.96 -14.23 22.74
C LYS A 465 -3.18 -13.33 23.70
N GLN A 466 -2.78 -13.86 24.86
CA GLN A 466 -1.83 -13.17 25.74
C GLN A 466 -0.44 -13.34 25.15
N VAL A 467 -0.07 -12.46 24.22
CA VAL A 467 1.31 -12.42 23.75
C VAL A 467 2.06 -11.44 24.65
N PRO A 468 3.10 -11.86 25.39
CA PRO A 468 3.96 -10.93 26.09
C PRO A 468 4.49 -9.91 25.08
N ILE A 469 4.11 -8.65 25.25
CA ILE A 469 4.90 -7.56 24.69
C ILE A 469 6.07 -7.47 25.66
N GLU A 470 7.19 -8.12 25.35
CA GLU A 470 8.43 -7.78 26.03
C GLU A 470 8.64 -6.30 25.78
N GLU A 471 8.46 -5.48 26.83
CA GLU A 471 9.01 -4.15 26.84
C GLU A 471 10.50 -4.32 26.59
N ILE A 472 10.93 -4.02 25.36
CA ILE A 472 12.34 -3.80 25.08
C ILE A 472 12.69 -2.54 25.83
N SER A 473 13.04 -2.71 27.11
CA SER A 473 13.68 -1.71 27.94
C SER A 473 15.05 -1.48 27.34
N LEU A 474 15.11 -0.64 26.29
CA LEU A 474 16.36 0.00 25.92
C LEU A 474 16.84 0.70 27.19
N PRO A 475 18.09 0.45 27.64
CA PRO A 475 18.65 1.21 28.73
C PRO A 475 18.47 2.67 28.35
N ILE A 476 17.64 3.41 29.10
CA ILE A 476 17.66 4.85 29.01
C ILE A 476 19.03 5.20 29.57
N ILE A 477 20.02 5.30 28.68
CA ILE A 477 21.23 6.03 28.98
C ILE A 477 20.74 7.46 29.12
N ARG A 478 20.31 7.83 30.34
CA ARG A 478 20.26 9.21 30.79
C ARG A 478 21.69 9.69 30.84
N ARG A 479 22.30 9.89 29.67
CA ARG A 479 23.33 10.92 29.57
C ARG A 479 22.57 12.18 29.92
N ASN A 480 22.86 12.72 31.09
CA ASN A 480 22.66 14.12 31.38
C ASN A 480 23.34 14.89 30.24
N ILE A 481 22.62 15.12 29.15
CA ILE A 481 23.00 16.11 28.16
C ILE A 481 22.74 17.42 28.88
N LYS A 482 23.71 17.82 29.71
CA LYS A 482 24.01 19.23 29.95
C LYS A 482 23.86 19.89 28.60
N LYS A 483 23.17 21.04 28.52
CA LYS A 483 23.04 21.90 27.33
C LYS A 483 24.37 22.04 26.57
N GLU A 484 24.76 21.04 25.81
CA GLU A 484 25.84 21.11 24.88
C GLU A 484 25.23 21.83 23.70
N LYS A 485 25.83 22.98 23.35
CA LYS A 485 25.51 23.68 22.12
C LYS A 485 25.63 22.66 20.98
N ILE A 486 24.49 22.22 20.44
CA ILE A 486 24.44 21.47 19.20
C ILE A 486 25.12 22.34 18.13
N LYS A 487 26.35 21.98 17.76
CA LYS A 487 27.11 22.63 16.71
C LYS A 487 26.84 21.87 15.40
N GLY A 488 26.19 22.52 14.45
CA GLY A 488 25.86 21.95 13.15
C GLY A 488 24.57 22.52 12.59
N GLU A 489 24.33 22.29 11.30
CA GLU A 489 23.03 22.58 10.70
C GLU A 489 22.06 21.45 11.05
N ILE A 490 20.94 21.81 11.67
CA ILE A 490 19.89 20.88 12.08
C ILE A 490 18.85 20.83 10.98
N TYR A 491 18.49 19.62 10.56
CA TYR A 491 17.48 19.38 9.56
C TYR A 491 16.30 18.63 10.20
N ASP A 492 15.08 19.01 9.82
CA ASP A 492 13.89 18.22 10.16
C ASP A 492 13.80 16.95 9.32
N ILE A 493 12.79 16.13 9.59
CA ILE A 493 12.56 14.86 8.86
C ILE A 493 12.30 15.03 7.35
N PHE A 494 12.07 16.26 6.89
CA PHE A 494 11.88 16.61 5.48
C PHE A 494 13.14 17.21 4.84
N GLY A 495 14.29 17.18 5.54
CA GLY A 495 15.54 17.75 5.04
C GLY A 495 15.54 19.27 5.00
N ARG A 496 14.66 19.95 5.75
CA ARG A 496 14.63 21.41 5.84
C ARG A 496 15.49 21.87 7.00
N LYS A 497 16.36 22.85 6.76
CA LYS A 497 17.18 23.48 7.81
C LYS A 497 16.27 24.22 8.80
N ILE A 498 16.35 23.87 10.09
CA ILE A 498 15.51 24.45 11.15
C ILE A 498 16.33 25.27 12.15
N LYS A 499 15.73 26.34 12.69
CA LYS A 499 16.37 27.27 13.64
C LYS A 499 15.99 27.02 15.09
N SER A 500 14.94 26.24 15.36
CA SER A 500 14.49 25.90 16.72
C SER A 500 14.06 24.44 16.81
N ILE A 501 14.31 23.84 17.96
CA ILE A 501 14.11 22.41 18.22
C ILE A 501 12.84 22.25 19.06
N ARG A 502 11.93 21.38 18.64
CA ARG A 502 10.75 20.94 19.41
C ARG A 502 10.93 19.45 19.74
N LYS A 503 9.98 18.83 20.45
CA LYS A 503 10.02 17.38 20.66
C LYS A 503 9.85 16.68 19.30
N GLY A 504 10.78 15.80 18.92
CA GLY A 504 10.82 15.26 17.56
C GLY A 504 12.13 14.57 17.18
N ILE A 505 12.16 14.04 15.94
CA ILE A 505 13.34 13.41 15.35
C ILE A 505 14.04 14.43 14.45
N TYR A 506 15.36 14.54 14.59
CA TYR A 506 16.19 15.48 13.85
C TYR A 506 17.42 14.80 13.27
N PHE A 507 17.85 15.30 12.12
CA PHE A 507 19.09 14.90 11.48
C PHE A 507 20.11 16.02 11.64
N ILE A 508 21.27 15.69 12.19
CA ILE A 508 22.40 16.62 12.31
C ILE A 508 23.44 16.24 11.28
N LYS A 509 23.78 17.18 10.40
CA LYS A 509 24.83 16.99 9.42
C LYS A 509 26.19 17.20 10.08
N GLU A 510 26.98 16.13 10.24
CA GLU A 510 28.32 16.22 10.84
C GLU A 510 29.39 16.56 9.79
N ASN A 511 29.25 16.06 8.56
CA ASN A 511 30.14 16.36 7.43
C ASN A 511 29.41 16.15 6.08
N LYS A 512 30.12 16.18 4.94
CA LYS A 512 29.50 16.06 3.60
C LYS A 512 28.76 14.73 3.34
N ARG A 513 28.99 13.68 4.13
CA ARG A 513 28.44 12.34 3.87
C ARG A 513 27.71 11.70 5.06
N ASN A 514 27.83 12.24 6.27
CA ASN A 514 27.29 11.61 7.47
C ASN A 514 26.24 12.50 8.15
N PHE A 515 25.11 11.88 8.50
CA PHE A 515 24.07 12.44 9.35
C PHE A 515 23.96 11.66 10.65
N LYS A 516 23.84 12.36 11.77
CA LYS A 516 23.55 11.79 13.09
C LYS A 516 22.09 12.00 13.42
N ILE A 517 21.39 10.93 13.79
CA ILE A 517 19.98 10.97 14.18
C ILE A 517 19.90 11.27 15.67
N ILE A 518 19.10 12.27 16.04
CA ILE A 518 18.85 12.62 17.44
C ILE A 518 17.35 12.70 17.67
N LYS A 519 16.89 12.03 18.74
CA LYS A 519 15.53 12.12 19.26
C LYS A 519 15.55 13.04 20.49
N ILE A 520 14.75 14.11 20.45
CA ILE A 520 14.64 15.11 21.53
C ILE A 520 13.26 15.01 22.18
#